data_AF-A0A7V3RNQ1-F1
#
_entry.id   AF-A0A7V3RNQ1-F1
#
_cell.length_a   1.000
_cell.length_b   1.000
_cell.length_c   1.000
_cell.angle_alpha   90.00
_cell.angle_beta   90.00
_cell.angle_gamma   90.00
#
_symmetry.space_group_name_H-M   'P 1'
#
loop_
_entity.id
_entity.type
_entity.pdbx_description
1 polymer ?
#
loop_
_entity_poly.entity_id
_entity_poly.type
_entity_poly.pdbx_seq_one_letter_code
_entity_poly.pdbx_strand_id
1 'polypeptide(L)'
;MRTIGFLIFCLLVAPPASAAYEWRTFPDEPDQLSLWQDGRQLGNWRISTREYLPLLAPGTWGDPCPPPYPPPQEVVAPAKIESDGTLNFGLDRARLSGAGKHLLNGREVRKEELLQALGPARLTDDSQWPSLTIIGPEAGRQKVLSDLQSSPLLAPWKDRLKVQDYAPDHWAVRDAGFVTTGQPTIYCQAPDGTVLHRQDEYRGPEALAEVLRQVDPLYKPEQDPDLNKGWAGISWPLLIGGAVVLFVLFGKDENR
;
A
#
# COMPACT_ATOMS: atom_id res chain seq x y z
N MET A 1 80.50 -55.26 -15.90
CA MET A 1 80.04 -53.89 -16.15
C MET A 1 78.54 -53.84 -15.91
N ARG A 2 78.08 -53.14 -14.85
CA ARG A 2 76.65 -52.95 -14.53
C ARG A 2 76.38 -51.45 -14.52
N THR A 3 75.52 -51.00 -15.42
CA THR A 3 75.14 -49.59 -15.57
C THR A 3 73.95 -49.30 -14.67
N ILE A 4 74.13 -48.40 -13.70
CA ILE A 4 73.07 -47.93 -12.80
C ILE A 4 72.39 -46.74 -13.49
N GLY A 5 71.11 -46.89 -13.83
CA GLY A 5 70.28 -45.82 -14.38
C GLY A 5 69.69 -44.96 -13.26
N PHE A 6 70.01 -43.67 -13.25
CA PHE A 6 69.40 -42.67 -12.38
C PHE A 6 68.07 -42.22 -12.98
N LEU A 7 66.96 -42.50 -12.29
CA LEU A 7 65.63 -42.00 -12.65
C LEU A 7 65.43 -40.63 -11.97
N ILE A 8 65.38 -39.56 -12.76
CA ILE A 8 65.06 -38.21 -12.28
C ILE A 8 63.54 -38.08 -12.22
N PHE A 9 62.99 -37.92 -11.02
CA PHE A 9 61.58 -37.64 -10.79
C PHE A 9 61.37 -36.11 -10.85
N CYS A 10 60.83 -35.61 -11.95
CA CYS A 10 60.38 -34.21 -12.04
C CYS A 10 59.06 -34.07 -11.28
N LEU A 11 59.11 -33.44 -10.09
CA LEU A 11 57.93 -32.96 -9.37
C LEU A 11 57.32 -31.77 -10.14
N LEU A 12 56.16 -32.01 -10.76
CA LEU A 12 55.30 -30.96 -11.30
C LEU A 12 54.67 -30.19 -10.14
N VAL A 13 55.11 -28.95 -9.93
CA VAL A 13 54.45 -28.00 -9.02
C VAL A 13 53.26 -27.42 -9.78
N ALA A 14 52.04 -27.76 -9.36
CA ALA A 14 50.83 -27.14 -9.88
C ALA A 14 50.80 -25.65 -9.47
N PRO A 15 50.39 -24.73 -10.37
CA PRO A 15 50.23 -23.33 -10.01
C PRO A 15 49.16 -23.19 -8.91
N PRO A 16 49.31 -22.22 -7.99
CA PRO A 16 48.30 -21.97 -6.98
C PRO A 16 46.98 -21.57 -7.66
N ALA A 17 45.90 -22.27 -7.34
CA ALA A 17 44.57 -21.88 -7.77
C ALA A 17 44.27 -20.49 -7.19
N SER A 18 43.91 -19.52 -8.04
CA SER A 18 43.37 -18.24 -7.55
C SER A 18 42.11 -18.53 -6.75
N ALA A 19 42.14 -18.17 -5.46
CA ALA A 19 40.99 -18.36 -4.58
C ALA A 19 39.77 -17.66 -5.18
N ALA A 20 38.72 -18.42 -5.48
CA ALA A 20 37.53 -17.90 -6.11
C ALA A 20 36.58 -17.41 -5.02
N TYR A 21 36.39 -16.09 -4.93
CA TYR A 21 35.32 -15.51 -4.12
C TYR A 21 33.97 -15.75 -4.81
N GLU A 22 32.96 -16.09 -4.03
CA GLU A 22 31.60 -16.36 -4.51
C GLU A 22 30.57 -15.76 -3.56
N TRP A 23 29.57 -15.07 -4.11
CA TRP A 23 28.40 -14.62 -3.35
C TRP A 23 27.23 -15.58 -3.56
N ARG A 24 26.57 -15.99 -2.48
CA ARG A 24 25.41 -16.90 -2.50
C ARG A 24 24.19 -16.28 -1.83
N THR A 25 23.02 -16.53 -2.40
CA THR A 25 21.71 -16.16 -1.83
C THR A 25 21.06 -17.37 -1.15
N PHE A 26 20.28 -17.15 -0.10
CA PHE A 26 19.47 -18.19 0.56
C PHE A 26 17.98 -17.84 0.46
N PRO A 27 17.09 -18.78 0.08
CA PRO A 27 15.65 -18.53 -0.03
C PRO A 27 15.01 -18.06 1.28
N ASP A 28 15.49 -18.57 2.41
CA ASP A 28 14.94 -18.29 3.74
C ASP A 28 15.42 -16.94 4.32
N GLU A 29 16.49 -16.37 3.75
CA GLU A 29 17.10 -15.11 4.20
C GLU A 29 17.28 -14.16 3.00
N PRO A 30 16.20 -13.62 2.40
CA PRO A 30 16.26 -12.83 1.18
C PRO A 30 17.00 -11.50 1.33
N ASP A 31 17.19 -11.03 2.56
CA ASP A 31 17.94 -9.80 2.88
C ASP A 31 19.46 -10.02 3.01
N GLN A 32 19.96 -11.25 2.77
CA GLN A 32 21.37 -11.58 3.00
C GLN A 32 22.03 -12.24 1.78
N LEU A 33 23.28 -11.84 1.54
CA LEU A 33 24.21 -12.53 0.65
C LEU A 33 25.36 -13.07 1.49
N SER A 34 25.72 -14.34 1.35
CA SER A 34 26.92 -14.87 2.01
C SER A 34 28.12 -14.83 1.07
N LEU A 35 29.24 -14.33 1.58
CA LEU A 35 30.52 -14.35 0.89
C LEU A 35 31.26 -15.64 1.23
N TRP A 36 31.68 -16.35 0.19
CA TRP A 36 32.44 -17.60 0.28
C TRP A 36 33.81 -17.42 -0.38
N GLN A 37 34.80 -18.11 0.15
CA GLN A 37 36.13 -18.27 -0.45
C GLN A 37 36.55 -19.72 -0.26
N ASP A 38 36.83 -20.40 -1.37
CA ASP A 38 37.29 -21.80 -1.38
C ASP A 38 36.38 -22.75 -0.56
N GLY A 39 35.06 -22.56 -0.66
CA GLY A 39 34.07 -23.37 0.05
C GLY A 39 33.92 -23.06 1.54
N ARG A 40 34.58 -22.02 2.06
CA ARG A 40 34.38 -21.50 3.42
C ARG A 40 33.62 -20.17 3.38
N GLN A 41 32.60 -20.04 4.23
CA GLN A 41 31.90 -18.77 4.42
C GLN A 41 32.77 -17.80 5.23
N LEU A 42 32.89 -16.57 4.74
CA LEU A 42 33.65 -15.49 5.35
C LEU A 42 32.77 -14.46 6.07
N GLY A 43 31.53 -14.32 5.66
CA GLY A 43 30.63 -13.31 6.21
C GLY A 43 29.33 -13.17 5.41
N ASN A 44 28.45 -12.29 5.88
CA ASN A 44 27.19 -11.96 5.25
C ASN A 44 27.09 -10.46 4.97
N TRP A 45 26.59 -10.11 3.78
CA TRP A 45 26.17 -8.77 3.41
C TRP A 45 24.66 -8.64 3.62
N ARG A 46 24.23 -7.66 4.40
CA ARG A 46 22.81 -7.31 4.55
C ARG A 46 22.41 -6.27 3.51
N ILE A 47 21.41 -6.59 2.70
CA ILE A 47 20.97 -5.74 1.59
C ILE A 47 20.31 -4.46 2.13
N SER A 48 19.43 -4.60 3.11
CA SER A 48 18.70 -3.50 3.75
C SER A 48 19.60 -2.43 4.39
N THR A 49 20.61 -2.85 5.16
CA THR A 49 21.50 -1.93 5.89
C THR A 49 22.77 -1.59 5.12
N ARG A 50 23.09 -2.33 4.04
CA ARG A 50 24.33 -2.22 3.27
C ARG A 50 25.59 -2.43 4.12
N GLU A 51 25.51 -3.38 5.04
CA GLU A 51 26.59 -3.71 5.96
C GLU A 51 27.09 -5.14 5.72
N TYR A 52 28.40 -5.34 5.82
CA TYR A 52 29.00 -6.67 5.85
C TYR A 52 29.38 -7.05 7.27
N LEU A 53 28.94 -8.23 7.69
CA LEU A 53 29.23 -8.83 8.98
C LEU A 53 30.16 -10.04 8.77
N PRO A 54 31.43 -9.99 9.21
CA PRO A 54 32.35 -11.11 9.05
C PRO A 54 31.94 -12.26 9.98
N LEU A 55 32.08 -13.50 9.49
CA LEU A 55 31.88 -14.71 10.28
C LEU A 55 33.20 -15.07 10.99
N LEU A 56 33.27 -14.79 12.29
CA LEU A 56 34.47 -15.01 13.10
C LEU A 56 34.61 -16.48 13.51
N ALA A 57 33.49 -17.11 13.86
CA ALA A 57 33.36 -18.51 14.19
C ALA A 57 31.94 -18.99 13.83
N PRO A 58 31.66 -20.30 13.75
CA PRO A 58 30.30 -20.78 13.52
C PRO A 58 29.29 -20.14 14.50
N GLY A 59 28.34 -19.37 13.97
CA GLY A 59 27.33 -18.65 14.76
C GLY A 59 27.82 -17.37 15.45
N THR A 60 29.07 -16.95 15.26
CA THR A 60 29.63 -15.71 15.84
C THR A 60 29.99 -14.72 14.74
N TRP A 61 29.30 -13.58 14.73
CA TRP A 61 29.49 -12.49 13.77
C TRP A 61 30.31 -11.36 14.40
N GLY A 62 31.17 -10.73 13.61
CA GLY A 62 31.92 -9.54 14.01
C GLY A 62 31.17 -8.24 13.72
N ASP A 63 31.80 -7.12 14.08
CA ASP A 63 31.26 -5.79 13.82
C ASP A 63 31.18 -5.47 12.32
N PRO A 64 30.25 -4.61 11.89
CA PRO A 64 30.16 -4.14 10.51
C PRO A 64 31.50 -3.61 9.98
N CYS A 65 31.93 -4.11 8.84
CA CYS A 65 33.17 -3.67 8.18
C CYS A 65 33.05 -3.74 6.65
N PRO A 66 33.98 -3.18 5.87
CA PRO A 66 34.01 -3.39 4.43
C PRO A 66 34.24 -4.87 4.07
N PRO A 67 33.52 -5.44 3.08
CA PRO A 67 33.72 -6.82 2.67
C PRO A 67 35.07 -6.99 1.94
N PRO A 68 35.74 -8.15 2.09
CA PRO A 68 37.02 -8.41 1.42
C PRO A 68 36.89 -8.57 -0.11
N TYR A 69 35.67 -8.84 -0.59
CA TYR A 69 35.32 -8.86 -2.01
C TYR A 69 33.98 -8.13 -2.17
N PRO A 70 33.82 -7.20 -3.12
CA PRO A 70 32.61 -6.39 -3.22
C PRO A 70 31.37 -7.23 -3.57
N PRO A 71 30.18 -6.91 -3.04
CA PRO A 71 28.94 -7.59 -3.38
C PRO A 71 28.54 -7.33 -4.84
N PRO A 72 27.75 -8.22 -5.47
CA PRO A 72 27.30 -8.04 -6.84
C PRO A 72 26.46 -6.75 -6.96
N GLN A 73 26.84 -5.87 -7.88
CA GLN A 73 26.17 -4.57 -8.02
C GLN A 73 24.68 -4.70 -8.36
N GLU A 74 24.29 -5.77 -9.05
CA GLU A 74 22.88 -6.04 -9.41
C GLU A 74 21.97 -6.21 -8.18
N VAL A 75 22.53 -6.69 -7.07
CA VAL A 75 21.77 -6.91 -5.82
C VAL A 75 21.83 -5.67 -4.90
N VAL A 76 22.88 -4.86 -5.02
CA VAL A 76 23.13 -3.71 -4.11
C VAL A 76 22.75 -2.36 -4.74
N ALA A 77 22.54 -2.32 -6.07
CA ALA A 77 22.20 -1.10 -6.77
C ALA A 77 20.87 -0.53 -6.24
N PRO A 78 20.80 0.77 -5.93
CA PRO A 78 19.51 1.45 -5.82
C PRO A 78 18.76 1.30 -7.16
N ALA A 79 17.43 1.47 -7.12
CA ALA A 79 16.58 1.38 -8.30
C ALA A 79 17.27 1.99 -9.54
N LYS A 80 17.44 1.18 -10.59
CA LYS A 80 18.16 1.60 -11.78
C LYS A 80 17.29 2.58 -12.54
N ILE A 81 17.81 3.78 -12.82
CA ILE A 81 17.15 4.70 -13.75
C ILE A 81 17.36 4.13 -15.15
N GLU A 82 16.28 3.72 -15.80
CA GLU A 82 16.29 3.20 -17.17
C GLU A 82 16.48 4.32 -18.19
N SER A 83 16.72 3.95 -19.44
CA SER A 83 16.89 4.92 -20.54
C SER A 83 15.66 5.82 -20.78
N ASP A 84 14.48 5.41 -20.31
CA ASP A 84 13.23 6.17 -20.38
C ASP A 84 13.01 7.07 -19.14
N GLY A 85 13.95 7.11 -18.19
CA GLY A 85 13.84 7.88 -16.95
C GLY A 85 13.08 7.18 -15.82
N THR A 86 12.57 5.97 -16.03
CA THR A 86 11.82 5.21 -15.02
C THR A 86 12.76 4.56 -14.01
N LEU A 87 12.42 4.62 -12.72
CA LEU A 87 13.10 3.84 -11.68
C LEU A 87 12.66 2.37 -11.76
N ASN A 88 13.62 1.48 -12.01
CA ASN A 88 13.41 0.04 -12.02
C ASN A 88 13.92 -0.60 -10.71
N PHE A 89 13.00 -1.20 -9.96
CA PHE A 89 13.24 -1.82 -8.66
C PHE A 89 13.54 -3.32 -8.76
N GLY A 90 14.39 -3.71 -9.72
CA GLY A 90 14.76 -5.12 -9.94
C GLY A 90 13.75 -5.92 -10.77
N LEU A 91 12.85 -5.24 -11.48
CA LEU A 91 11.95 -5.87 -12.44
C LEU A 91 12.71 -6.18 -13.73
N ASP A 92 12.72 -7.45 -14.13
CA ASP A 92 13.18 -7.85 -15.46
C ASP A 92 12.16 -7.43 -16.52
N ARG A 93 12.35 -6.23 -17.11
CA ARG A 93 11.44 -5.68 -18.12
C ARG A 93 11.43 -6.48 -19.42
N ALA A 94 12.47 -7.27 -19.71
CA ALA A 94 12.46 -8.17 -20.86
C ALA A 94 11.47 -9.33 -20.66
N ARG A 95 11.15 -9.67 -19.40
CA ARG A 95 10.11 -10.65 -19.04
C ARG A 95 8.71 -10.04 -18.94
N LEU A 96 8.61 -8.73 -18.81
CA LEU A 96 7.34 -8.03 -18.93
C LEU A 96 6.97 -7.96 -20.42
N SER A 97 6.04 -8.81 -20.87
CA SER A 97 5.56 -8.72 -22.24
C SER A 97 4.93 -7.35 -22.47
N GLY A 98 5.44 -6.58 -23.44
CA GLY A 98 4.94 -5.23 -23.76
C GLY A 98 3.44 -5.19 -24.14
N ALA A 99 2.86 -6.34 -24.49
CA ALA A 99 1.43 -6.56 -24.49
C ALA A 99 1.05 -7.27 -23.18
N GLY A 100 0.26 -6.62 -22.33
CA GLY A 100 -0.25 -7.23 -21.11
C GLY A 100 -0.95 -8.55 -21.42
N LYS A 101 -0.56 -9.63 -20.73
CA LYS A 101 -1.22 -10.94 -20.84
C LYS A 101 -2.27 -11.08 -19.76
N HIS A 102 -3.42 -11.66 -20.11
CA HIS A 102 -4.42 -12.05 -19.12
C HIS A 102 -4.26 -13.55 -18.86
N LEU A 103 -4.07 -13.92 -17.60
CA LEU A 103 -3.94 -15.31 -17.18
C LEU A 103 -5.13 -15.68 -16.30
N LEU A 104 -5.78 -16.80 -16.60
CA LEU A 104 -6.79 -17.43 -15.73
C LEU A 104 -6.27 -18.82 -15.37
N ASN A 105 -5.97 -19.03 -14.08
CA ASN A 105 -5.39 -20.28 -13.57
C ASN A 105 -4.12 -20.72 -14.34
N GLY A 106 -3.23 -19.77 -14.63
CA GLY A 106 -1.96 -20.01 -15.34
C GLY A 106 -2.08 -20.19 -16.85
N ARG A 107 -3.30 -20.17 -17.41
CA ARG A 107 -3.54 -20.23 -18.86
C ARG A 107 -3.78 -18.83 -19.42
N GLU A 108 -3.12 -18.53 -20.53
CA GLU A 108 -3.38 -17.31 -21.30
C GLU A 108 -4.80 -17.32 -21.88
N VAL A 109 -5.56 -16.28 -21.56
CA VAL A 109 -6.95 -16.08 -21.96
C VAL A 109 -7.14 -14.69 -22.58
N ARG A 110 -8.24 -14.50 -23.29
CA ARG A 110 -8.62 -13.15 -23.77
C ARG A 110 -9.21 -12.32 -22.62
N LYS A 111 -9.16 -11.00 -22.75
CA LYS A 111 -9.76 -10.08 -21.77
C LYS A 111 -11.25 -10.39 -21.56
N GLU A 112 -11.98 -10.72 -22.62
CA GLU A 112 -13.40 -11.05 -22.58
C GLU A 112 -13.67 -12.32 -21.78
N GLU A 113 -12.82 -13.35 -21.92
CA GLU A 113 -12.92 -14.60 -21.15
C GLU A 113 -12.63 -14.36 -19.67
N LEU A 114 -11.65 -13.52 -19.36
CA LEU A 114 -11.34 -13.10 -17.98
C LEU A 114 -12.53 -12.34 -17.37
N LEU A 115 -13.12 -11.40 -18.11
CA LEU A 115 -14.29 -10.63 -17.68
C LEU A 115 -15.53 -11.52 -17.51
N GLN A 116 -15.71 -12.53 -18.37
CA GLN A 116 -16.77 -13.53 -18.19
C GLN A 116 -16.53 -14.41 -16.96
N ALA A 117 -15.28 -14.81 -16.70
CA ALA A 117 -14.90 -15.61 -15.54
C ALA A 117 -15.11 -14.87 -14.20
N LEU A 118 -14.97 -13.54 -14.19
CA LEU A 118 -15.35 -12.70 -13.05
C LEU A 118 -16.88 -12.71 -12.78
N GLY A 119 -17.67 -13.13 -13.77
CA GLY A 119 -19.12 -13.29 -13.64
C GLY A 119 -19.90 -11.97 -13.50
N PRO A 120 -21.18 -12.04 -13.10
CA PRO A 120 -22.02 -10.85 -12.86
C PRO A 120 -21.65 -10.12 -11.57
N ALA A 121 -20.88 -10.76 -10.68
CA ALA A 121 -20.26 -10.12 -9.52
C ALA A 121 -19.12 -9.22 -10.01
N ARG A 122 -19.49 -8.10 -10.64
CA ARG A 122 -18.55 -7.05 -10.98
C ARG A 122 -17.92 -6.60 -9.67
N LEU A 123 -16.59 -6.67 -9.60
CA LEU A 123 -15.85 -5.90 -8.62
C LEU A 123 -16.36 -4.47 -8.69
N THR A 124 -16.75 -3.92 -7.54
CA THR A 124 -17.20 -2.54 -7.48
C THR A 124 -16.07 -1.66 -7.97
N ASP A 125 -16.33 -0.83 -8.98
CA ASP A 125 -15.38 0.19 -9.40
C ASP A 125 -15.36 1.30 -8.34
N ASP A 126 -14.40 1.20 -7.43
CA ASP A 126 -14.12 2.16 -6.37
C ASP A 126 -12.99 3.12 -6.74
N SER A 127 -12.58 3.16 -8.01
CA SER A 127 -11.48 4.00 -8.47
C SER A 127 -11.73 5.49 -8.21
N GLN A 128 -13.00 5.90 -8.19
CA GLN A 128 -13.40 7.29 -7.96
C GLN A 128 -13.61 7.63 -6.48
N TRP A 129 -13.54 6.65 -5.58
CA TRP A 129 -13.82 6.90 -4.16
C TRP A 129 -12.58 7.47 -3.47
N PRO A 130 -12.76 8.43 -2.55
CA PRO A 130 -11.67 8.87 -1.71
C PRO A 130 -11.23 7.75 -0.76
N SER A 131 -9.96 7.81 -0.38
CA SER A 131 -9.36 6.89 0.60
C SER A 131 -9.39 7.52 1.98
N LEU A 132 -9.83 6.76 2.97
CA LEU A 132 -9.83 7.13 4.39
C LEU A 132 -8.81 6.25 5.12
N THR A 133 -7.68 6.82 5.49
CA THR A 133 -6.59 6.12 6.17
C THR A 133 -6.57 6.49 7.65
N ILE A 134 -6.73 5.50 8.52
CA ILE A 134 -6.85 5.66 9.98
C ILE A 134 -5.59 5.09 10.65
N ILE A 135 -4.84 5.92 11.36
CA ILE A 135 -3.55 5.53 11.96
C ILE A 135 -3.57 5.84 13.45
N GLY A 136 -3.37 4.85 14.31
CA GLY A 136 -3.37 5.08 15.76
C GLY A 136 -3.52 3.81 16.58
N PRO A 137 -3.72 3.92 17.91
CA PRO A 137 -3.95 2.77 18.78
C PRO A 137 -5.23 2.00 18.42
N GLU A 138 -5.22 0.69 18.65
CA GLU A 138 -6.32 -0.23 18.29
C GLU A 138 -7.70 0.29 18.70
N ALA A 139 -7.85 0.69 19.97
CA ALA A 139 -9.12 1.18 20.50
C ALA A 139 -9.64 2.42 19.75
N GLY A 140 -8.74 3.33 19.37
CA GLY A 140 -9.08 4.52 18.59
C GLY A 140 -9.53 4.16 17.18
N ARG A 141 -8.81 3.26 16.50
CA ARG A 141 -9.15 2.82 15.14
C ARG A 141 -10.50 2.07 15.12
N GLN A 142 -10.70 1.13 16.04
CA GLN A 142 -11.96 0.39 16.14
C GLN A 142 -13.15 1.29 16.43
N LYS A 143 -12.96 2.37 17.21
CA LYS A 143 -14.02 3.35 17.42
C LYS A 143 -14.44 4.03 16.11
N VAL A 144 -13.48 4.47 15.29
CA VAL A 144 -13.76 5.08 13.98
C VAL A 144 -14.47 4.09 13.06
N LEU A 145 -13.98 2.85 12.98
CA LEU A 145 -14.57 1.79 12.15
C LEU A 145 -16.01 1.45 12.59
N SER A 146 -16.25 1.34 13.89
CA SER A 146 -17.59 1.11 14.46
C SER A 146 -18.54 2.26 14.10
N ASP A 147 -18.09 3.51 14.24
CA ASP A 147 -18.90 4.67 13.93
C ASP A 147 -19.20 4.77 12.42
N LEU A 148 -18.23 4.46 11.54
CA LEU A 148 -18.45 4.36 10.09
C LEU A 148 -19.53 3.33 9.70
N GLN A 149 -19.62 2.22 10.45
CA GLN A 149 -20.60 1.17 10.18
C GLN A 149 -21.99 1.46 10.74
N SER A 150 -22.07 2.14 11.89
CA SER A 150 -23.29 2.25 12.70
C SER A 150 -23.88 3.64 12.81
N SER A 151 -23.09 4.71 12.58
CA SER A 151 -23.58 6.08 12.70
C SER A 151 -24.51 6.45 11.54
N PRO A 152 -25.73 6.94 11.82
CA PRO A 152 -26.62 7.47 10.79
C PRO A 152 -26.02 8.63 9.99
N LEU A 153 -25.13 9.42 10.60
CA LEU A 153 -24.46 10.56 9.94
C LEU A 153 -23.43 10.12 8.91
N LEU A 154 -22.85 8.93 9.08
CA LEU A 154 -21.87 8.36 8.17
C LEU A 154 -22.48 7.38 7.16
N ALA A 155 -23.76 7.04 7.30
CA ALA A 155 -24.47 6.14 6.40
C ALA A 155 -24.36 6.53 4.90
N PRO A 156 -24.41 7.82 4.49
CA PRO A 156 -24.24 8.21 3.09
C PRO A 156 -22.85 7.89 2.50
N TRP A 157 -21.87 7.60 3.36
CA TRP A 157 -20.48 7.31 3.00
C TRP A 157 -20.16 5.83 3.00
N LYS A 158 -21.07 5.01 3.52
CA LYS A 158 -20.99 3.56 3.45
C LYS A 158 -20.97 3.16 1.97
N ASP A 159 -19.95 2.42 1.57
CA ASP A 159 -19.70 2.03 0.18
C ASP A 159 -19.40 3.21 -0.76
N ARG A 160 -18.87 4.33 -0.24
CA ARG A 160 -18.31 5.44 -1.04
C ARG A 160 -16.91 5.84 -0.59
N LEU A 161 -16.25 4.98 0.21
CA LEU A 161 -14.92 5.21 0.78
C LEU A 161 -14.08 3.95 0.67
N LYS A 162 -12.80 4.11 0.36
CA LYS A 162 -11.79 3.07 0.56
C LYS A 162 -11.21 3.24 1.96
N VAL A 163 -11.62 2.41 2.91
CA VAL A 163 -11.17 2.52 4.31
C VAL A 163 -9.99 1.60 4.56
N GLN A 164 -8.94 2.14 5.15
CA GLN A 164 -7.77 1.38 5.59
C GLN A 164 -7.40 1.82 7.01
N ASP A 165 -7.02 0.87 7.86
CA ASP A 165 -6.53 1.16 9.20
C ASP A 165 -5.15 0.51 9.43
N TYR A 166 -4.29 1.24 10.14
CA TYR A 166 -2.92 0.82 10.40
C TYR A 166 -2.50 1.14 11.84
N ALA A 167 -1.77 0.21 12.46
CA ALA A 167 -1.00 0.53 13.66
C ALA A 167 0.09 1.57 13.34
N PRO A 168 0.51 2.43 14.30
CA PRO A 168 1.49 3.49 14.05
C PRO A 168 2.85 3.00 13.55
N ASP A 169 3.22 1.77 13.87
CA ASP A 169 4.48 1.11 13.51
C ASP A 169 4.37 0.24 12.25
N HIS A 170 3.19 0.16 11.64
CA HIS A 170 2.97 -0.63 10.43
C HIS A 170 3.76 -0.06 9.25
N TRP A 171 4.42 -0.95 8.49
CA TRP A 171 5.33 -0.59 7.40
C TRP A 171 4.71 0.34 6.34
N ALA A 172 3.40 0.19 6.08
CA ALA A 172 2.67 0.99 5.10
C ALA A 172 2.59 2.49 5.45
N VAL A 173 2.76 2.85 6.72
CA VAL A 173 2.60 4.23 7.20
C VAL A 173 3.84 4.79 7.90
N ARG A 174 4.61 3.96 8.62
CA ARG A 174 5.77 4.39 9.42
C ARG A 174 6.83 5.10 8.58
N ASP A 175 7.13 4.56 7.40
CA ASP A 175 8.23 5.03 6.54
C ASP A 175 7.72 5.78 5.29
N ALA A 176 6.42 6.07 5.23
CA ALA A 176 5.74 6.66 4.07
C ALA A 176 5.39 8.15 4.25
N GLY A 177 5.92 8.80 5.31
CA GLY A 177 5.72 10.23 5.56
C GLY A 177 4.37 10.60 6.20
N PHE A 178 3.58 9.61 6.63
CA PHE A 178 2.36 9.85 7.38
C PHE A 178 2.67 10.29 8.82
N VAL A 179 1.84 11.18 9.36
CA VAL A 179 1.79 11.45 10.80
C VAL A 179 1.16 10.24 11.50
N THR A 180 1.91 9.62 12.41
CA THR A 180 1.50 8.41 13.15
C THR A 180 1.28 8.65 14.64
N THR A 181 1.48 9.89 15.13
CA THR A 181 1.46 10.25 16.56
C THR A 181 0.08 10.68 17.09
N GLY A 182 -0.95 10.72 16.24
CA GLY A 182 -2.30 11.15 16.64
C GLY A 182 -3.13 10.08 17.36
N GLN A 183 -4.39 10.42 17.64
CA GLN A 183 -5.29 9.62 18.49
C GLN A 183 -6.73 9.47 17.92
N PRO A 184 -6.94 8.58 16.93
CA PRO A 184 -6.03 8.28 15.82
C PRO A 184 -5.86 9.51 14.89
N THR A 185 -4.80 9.54 14.11
CA THR A 185 -4.68 10.41 12.93
C THR A 185 -5.56 9.85 11.81
N ILE A 186 -6.34 10.70 11.14
CA ILE A 186 -7.21 10.32 10.02
C ILE A 186 -6.85 11.19 8.82
N TYR A 187 -6.55 10.54 7.70
CA TYR A 187 -6.36 11.18 6.40
C TYR A 187 -7.56 10.90 5.50
N CYS A 188 -8.01 11.91 4.77
CA CYS A 188 -8.87 11.73 3.62
C CYS A 188 -8.10 12.15 2.36
N GLN A 189 -8.01 11.25 1.38
CA GLN A 189 -7.26 11.45 0.15
C GLN A 189 -8.15 11.28 -1.07
N ALA A 190 -7.95 12.10 -2.09
CA ALA A 190 -8.56 11.93 -3.40
C ALA A 190 -8.07 10.62 -4.07
N PRO A 191 -8.75 10.14 -5.12
CA PRO A 191 -8.30 9.00 -5.92
C PRO A 191 -6.86 9.06 -6.44
N ASP A 192 -6.35 10.26 -6.70
CA ASP A 192 -4.98 10.50 -7.19
C ASP A 192 -3.92 10.54 -6.07
N GLY A 193 -4.33 10.37 -4.81
CA GLY A 193 -3.48 10.41 -3.63
C GLY A 193 -3.35 11.78 -2.97
N THR A 194 -3.91 12.85 -3.55
CA THR A 194 -3.89 14.20 -2.96
C THR A 194 -4.57 14.19 -1.60
N VAL A 195 -3.89 14.70 -0.57
CA VAL A 195 -4.46 14.82 0.78
C VAL A 195 -5.47 15.96 0.80
N LEU A 196 -6.75 15.62 0.94
CA LEU A 196 -7.85 16.59 1.03
C LEU A 196 -8.04 17.08 2.46
N HIS A 197 -7.82 16.20 3.44
CA HIS A 197 -7.93 16.53 4.86
C HIS A 197 -7.02 15.65 5.72
N ARG A 198 -6.54 16.23 6.83
CA ARG A 198 -5.89 15.51 7.93
C ARG A 198 -6.43 16.03 9.26
N GLN A 199 -6.73 15.12 10.18
CA GLN A 199 -6.91 15.43 11.59
C GLN A 199 -6.06 14.50 12.45
N ASP A 200 -5.52 15.03 13.54
CA ASP A 200 -4.62 14.28 14.43
C ASP A 200 -5.39 13.61 15.60
N GLU A 201 -6.71 13.78 15.65
CA GLU A 201 -7.59 13.24 16.69
C GLU A 201 -8.96 12.92 16.11
N TYR A 202 -9.60 11.84 16.59
CA TYR A 202 -10.99 11.53 16.26
C TYR A 202 -11.96 12.16 17.27
N ARG A 203 -12.75 13.14 16.81
CA ARG A 203 -13.72 13.88 17.63
C ARG A 203 -15.16 13.36 17.55
N GLY A 204 -15.36 12.17 16.98
CA GLY A 204 -16.68 11.57 16.81
C GLY A 204 -17.21 11.63 15.37
N PRO A 205 -18.33 10.93 15.11
CA PRO A 205 -18.88 10.77 13.77
C PRO A 205 -19.40 12.07 13.16
N GLU A 206 -19.84 13.02 13.95
CA GLU A 206 -20.31 14.35 13.51
C GLU A 206 -19.18 15.12 12.82
N ALA A 207 -18.02 15.19 13.49
CA ALA A 207 -16.85 15.88 12.98
C ALA A 207 -16.31 15.20 11.71
N LEU A 208 -16.32 13.86 11.68
CA LEU A 208 -15.89 13.10 10.50
C LEU A 208 -16.87 13.27 9.33
N ALA A 209 -18.18 13.26 9.58
CA ALA A 209 -19.19 13.47 8.55
C ALA A 209 -19.05 14.85 7.90
N GLU A 210 -18.77 15.88 8.70
CA GLU A 210 -18.55 17.24 8.20
C GLU A 210 -17.31 17.32 7.30
N VAL A 211 -16.21 16.69 7.70
CA VAL A 211 -15.00 16.58 6.89
C VAL A 211 -15.29 15.89 5.57
N LEU A 212 -15.96 14.72 5.61
CA LEU A 212 -16.28 13.94 4.42
C LEU A 212 -17.16 14.73 3.45
N ARG A 213 -18.11 15.51 3.99
CA ARG A 213 -18.96 16.40 3.21
C ARG A 213 -18.15 17.49 2.50
N GLN A 214 -17.21 18.13 3.20
CA GLN A 214 -16.36 19.17 2.61
C GLN A 214 -15.44 18.64 1.50
N VAL A 215 -15.05 17.36 1.57
CA VAL A 215 -14.21 16.74 0.55
C VAL A 215 -14.99 16.07 -0.59
N ASP A 216 -16.33 16.00 -0.52
CA ASP A 216 -17.14 15.50 -1.65
C ASP A 216 -16.97 16.43 -2.84
N PRO A 217 -16.51 15.96 -4.01
CA PRO A 217 -16.46 16.79 -5.22
C PRO A 217 -17.83 17.33 -5.65
N LEU A 218 -18.92 16.68 -5.21
CA LEU A 218 -20.29 17.08 -5.49
C LEU A 218 -20.89 18.02 -4.42
N TYR A 219 -20.13 18.34 -3.38
CA TYR A 219 -20.61 19.21 -2.29
C TYR A 219 -20.83 20.64 -2.78
N LYS A 220 -22.02 21.16 -2.47
CA LYS A 220 -22.47 22.51 -2.82
C LYS A 220 -22.78 23.28 -1.54
N PRO A 221 -21.85 24.10 -1.02
CA PRO A 221 -22.03 24.78 0.27
C PRO A 221 -23.26 25.70 0.28
N GLU A 222 -23.69 26.20 -0.88
CA GLU A 222 -24.91 27.01 -1.03
C GLU A 222 -26.22 26.24 -0.78
N GLN A 223 -26.18 24.91 -0.76
CA GLN A 223 -27.35 24.06 -0.51
C GLN A 223 -27.48 23.65 0.96
N ASP A 224 -26.56 24.10 1.82
CA ASP A 224 -26.60 23.81 3.24
C ASP A 224 -27.80 24.45 3.93
N PRO A 225 -28.58 23.70 4.72
CA PRO A 225 -29.57 24.27 5.60
C PRO A 225 -28.88 25.19 6.62
N ASP A 226 -29.05 26.49 6.45
CA ASP A 226 -28.63 27.47 7.47
C ASP A 226 -29.59 27.38 8.65
N LEU A 227 -29.21 26.60 9.66
CA LEU A 227 -30.01 26.41 10.88
C LEU A 227 -30.11 27.67 11.74
N ASN A 228 -29.29 28.70 11.47
CA ASN A 228 -29.37 30.01 12.13
C ASN A 228 -30.31 30.97 11.38
N LYS A 229 -30.61 30.72 10.10
CA LYS A 229 -31.78 31.31 9.44
C LYS A 229 -33.01 30.62 9.99
N GLY A 230 -33.51 31.15 11.11
CA GLY A 230 -34.82 30.79 11.63
C GLY A 230 -35.88 30.81 10.52
N TRP A 231 -36.98 30.05 10.71
CA TRP A 231 -38.08 29.82 9.76
C TRP A 231 -38.74 31.04 9.09
N ALA A 232 -38.20 32.25 9.24
CA ALA A 232 -38.61 33.51 8.62
C ALA A 232 -38.59 33.52 7.07
N GLY A 233 -38.11 32.46 6.40
CA GLY A 233 -38.01 32.38 4.94
C GLY A 233 -39.04 31.50 4.23
N ILE A 234 -39.87 30.72 4.94
CA ILE A 234 -40.94 29.97 4.27
C ILE A 234 -42.08 30.94 3.99
N SER A 235 -42.19 31.40 2.74
CA SER A 235 -43.34 32.17 2.30
C SER A 235 -44.62 31.36 2.55
N TRP A 236 -45.43 31.85 3.48
CA TRP A 236 -46.73 31.31 3.89
C TRP A 236 -47.78 31.07 2.76
N PRO A 237 -47.70 31.59 1.51
CA PRO A 237 -48.75 31.35 0.52
C PRO A 237 -48.94 29.89 0.08
N LEU A 238 -47.93 29.01 0.23
CA LEU A 238 -48.03 27.62 -0.22
C LEU A 238 -48.78 26.69 0.75
N LEU A 239 -48.92 27.06 2.03
CA LEU A 239 -49.68 26.26 3.00
C LEU A 239 -51.18 26.62 3.05
N ILE A 240 -51.57 27.84 2.64
CA ILE A 240 -53.00 28.21 2.57
C ILE A 240 -53.65 27.74 1.25
N GLY A 241 -52.89 27.60 0.15
CA GLY A 241 -53.41 27.08 -1.12
C GLY A 241 -53.87 25.62 -1.06
N GLY A 242 -53.27 24.78 -0.19
CA GLY A 242 -53.67 23.38 -0.01
C GLY A 242 -54.89 23.18 0.90
N ALA A 243 -55.11 24.05 1.88
CA ALA A 243 -56.24 23.95 2.80
C ALA A 243 -57.57 24.43 2.17
N VAL A 244 -57.53 25.35 1.20
CA VAL A 244 -58.73 25.80 0.48
C VAL A 244 -59.24 24.74 -0.51
N VAL A 245 -58.36 23.90 -1.07
CA VAL A 245 -58.78 22.80 -1.97
C VAL A 245 -59.43 21.63 -1.19
N LEU A 246 -59.03 21.40 0.06
CA LEU A 246 -59.61 20.33 0.88
C LEU A 246 -60.98 20.68 1.50
N PHE A 247 -61.30 21.97 1.68
CA PHE A 247 -62.63 22.39 2.16
C PHE A 247 -63.71 22.44 1.06
N VAL A 248 -63.31 22.59 -0.21
CA VAL A 248 -64.26 22.59 -1.34
C VAL A 248 -64.68 21.18 -1.76
N LEU A 249 -63.92 20.13 -1.43
CA LEU A 249 -64.24 18.76 -1.82
C LEU A 249 -65.11 17.96 -0.82
N PHE A 250 -65.32 18.46 0.41
CA PHE A 250 -66.08 17.73 1.44
C PHE A 250 -67.32 18.47 1.98
N GLY A 251 -67.66 19.63 1.43
CA GLY A 251 -68.76 20.48 1.89
C GLY A 251 -70.01 20.41 1.02
N LYS A 252 -70.53 19.23 0.67
CA LYS A 252 -71.90 19.11 0.14
C LYS A 252 -72.47 17.69 0.25
N ASP A 253 -73.03 17.36 1.40
CA ASP A 253 -74.20 16.48 1.44
C ASP A 253 -75.05 16.83 2.67
N GLU A 254 -76.14 17.53 2.40
CA GLU A 254 -77.24 17.82 3.31
C GLU A 254 -78.50 17.22 2.67
N ASN A 255 -79.23 16.41 3.43
CA ASN A 255 -80.63 16.01 3.22
C ASN A 255 -81.00 15.24 1.94
N ARG A 256 -81.07 13.90 2.08
CA ARG A 256 -82.26 13.12 1.70
C ARG A 256 -82.27 11.72 2.30
#